data_AF-A0A2S4V5X2-F1
#
_entry.id   AF-A0A2S4V5X2-F1
#
_cell.length_a   1.000
_cell.length_b   1.000
_cell.length_c   1.000
_cell.angle_alpha   90.00
_cell.angle_beta   90.00
_cell.angle_gamma   90.00
#
_symmetry.space_group_name_H-M   'P 1'
#
loop_
_entity.id
_entity.type
_entity.pdbx_description
1 polymer ?
#
loop_
_entity_poly.entity_id
_entity_poly.type
_entity_poly.pdbx_seq_one_letter_code
_entity_poly.pdbx_strand_id
1 'polypeptide(L)'
;MTILDAAVLTGIVRERGEAGLEDLIEGYKNRSMNTIRAMQELLILTDFLMTFSMHLISHRGDLTQLAAEASYLQRWAARLGAMRVHALCTQIMVQSRSNPLNHEQDQIGCKVMLLNRQNARANQSLQQIFLSDPKVETKALIPEAVNAALILLMYMDT
;
A
#
# COMPACT_ATOMS: atom_id res chain seq x y z
N MET A 1 -9.31 -12.34 4.13
CA MET A 1 -9.21 -10.88 4.37
C MET A 1 -9.06 -10.21 3.02
N THR A 2 -9.93 -9.27 2.67
CA THR A 2 -10.00 -8.68 1.33
C THR A 2 -8.84 -7.71 1.07
N ILE A 3 -8.40 -7.60 -0.19
CA ILE A 3 -7.30 -6.71 -0.61
C ILE A 3 -7.75 -5.23 -0.53
N LEU A 4 -9.00 -4.98 -0.92
CA LEU A 4 -9.68 -3.70 -0.88
C LEU A 4 -10.97 -3.80 -0.05
N ASP A 5 -11.34 -2.71 0.59
CA ASP A 5 -12.62 -2.54 1.27
C ASP A 5 -13.65 -1.94 0.29
N ALA A 6 -14.60 -2.78 -0.13
CA ALA A 6 -15.64 -2.41 -1.08
C ALA A 6 -16.60 -1.33 -0.51
N ALA A 7 -16.78 -1.25 0.81
CA ALA A 7 -17.64 -0.24 1.42
C ALA A 7 -17.02 1.16 1.30
N VAL A 8 -15.70 1.26 1.48
CA VAL A 8 -14.95 2.51 1.31
C VAL A 8 -15.01 2.98 -0.14
N LEU A 9 -14.78 2.08 -1.11
CA LEU A 9 -14.86 2.42 -2.53
C LEU A 9 -16.27 2.86 -2.95
N THR A 10 -17.31 2.17 -2.48
CA THR A 10 -18.71 2.53 -2.75
C THR A 10 -19.07 3.88 -2.13
N GLY A 11 -18.56 4.18 -0.93
CA GLY A 11 -18.70 5.50 -0.30
C GLY A 11 -18.09 6.62 -1.14
N ILE A 12 -16.89 6.42 -1.68
CA ILE A 12 -16.22 7.40 -2.56
C ILE A 12 -17.03 7.65 -3.82
N VAL A 13 -17.49 6.59 -4.51
CA VAL A 13 -18.31 6.74 -5.73
C VAL A 13 -19.59 7.49 -5.43
N ARG A 14 -20.23 7.22 -4.28
CA ARG A 14 -21.46 7.93 -3.87
C ARG A 14 -21.22 9.42 -3.61
N GLU A 15 -20.08 9.79 -3.04
CA GLU A 15 -19.77 11.17 -2.66
C GLU A 15 -19.16 12.00 -3.80
N ARG A 16 -18.33 11.39 -4.64
CA ARG A 16 -17.47 12.08 -5.62
C ARG A 16 -17.66 11.61 -7.07
N GLY A 17 -18.49 10.59 -7.29
CA GLY A 17 -18.66 9.96 -8.59
C GLY A 17 -17.47 9.07 -8.97
N GLU A 18 -17.61 8.42 -10.13
CA GLU A 18 -16.59 7.52 -10.70
C GLU A 18 -15.31 8.26 -11.10
N ALA A 19 -15.44 9.45 -11.72
CA ALA A 19 -14.29 10.31 -12.03
C ALA A 19 -13.49 10.71 -10.78
N GLY A 20 -14.19 10.98 -9.66
CA GLY A 20 -13.53 11.28 -8.39
C GLY A 20 -12.82 10.07 -7.77
N LEU A 21 -13.30 8.85 -8.06
CA LEU A 21 -12.62 7.61 -7.69
C LEU A 21 -11.38 7.37 -8.58
N GLU A 22 -11.47 7.62 -9.89
CA GLU A 22 -10.35 7.55 -10.84
C GLU A 22 -9.19 8.44 -10.41
N ASP A 23 -9.46 9.71 -10.14
CA ASP A 23 -8.46 10.68 -9.68
C ASP A 23 -7.76 10.22 -8.38
N LEU A 24 -8.52 9.61 -7.45
CA LEU A 24 -7.98 9.10 -6.20
C LEU A 24 -7.12 7.85 -6.43
N ILE A 25 -7.51 6.97 -7.34
CA ILE A 25 -6.77 5.75 -7.67
C ILE A 25 -5.47 6.10 -8.38
N GLU A 26 -5.50 6.99 -9.39
CA GLU A 26 -4.30 7.45 -10.07
C GLU A 26 -3.37 8.17 -9.08
N GLY A 27 -3.94 9.03 -8.24
CA GLY A 27 -3.23 9.74 -7.19
C GLY A 27 -2.55 8.80 -6.19
N TYR A 28 -3.21 7.71 -5.82
CA TYR A 28 -2.66 6.67 -4.95
C TYR A 28 -1.58 5.85 -5.64
N LYS A 29 -1.79 5.43 -6.89
CA LYS A 29 -0.84 4.62 -7.65
C LYS A 29 0.51 5.32 -7.74
N ASN A 30 0.53 6.58 -8.15
CA ASN A 30 1.77 7.36 -8.28
C ASN A 30 2.47 7.58 -6.93
N ARG A 31 1.72 7.95 -5.89
CA ARG A 31 2.28 8.22 -4.55
C ARG A 31 2.77 6.95 -3.86
N SER A 32 2.03 5.86 -3.97
CA SER A 32 2.40 4.58 -3.34
C SER A 32 3.69 4.00 -3.91
N MET A 33 3.90 4.08 -5.23
CA MET A 33 5.15 3.64 -5.85
C MET A 33 6.33 4.49 -5.38
N ASN A 34 6.20 5.81 -5.39
CA ASN A 34 7.27 6.72 -4.98
C ASN A 34 7.61 6.56 -3.49
N THR A 35 6.61 6.46 -2.62
CA THR A 35 6.81 6.27 -1.18
C THR A 35 7.43 4.91 -0.85
N ILE A 36 6.99 3.81 -1.48
CA ILE A 36 7.60 2.49 -1.27
C ILE A 36 9.05 2.47 -1.75
N ARG A 37 9.34 3.13 -2.87
CA ARG A 37 10.72 3.28 -3.36
C ARG A 37 11.58 4.06 -2.35
N ALA A 38 11.10 5.17 -1.83
CA ALA A 38 11.80 5.93 -0.78
C ALA A 38 12.08 5.08 0.47
N MET A 39 11.10 4.27 0.90
CA MET A 39 11.29 3.32 2.01
C MET A 39 12.39 2.29 1.71
N GLN A 40 12.44 1.76 0.49
CA GLN A 40 13.48 0.81 0.06
C GLN A 40 14.86 1.46 0.02
N GLU A 41 14.97 2.70 -0.47
CA GLU A 41 16.23 3.45 -0.52
C GLU A 41 16.76 3.73 0.89
N LEU A 42 15.89 4.09 1.85
CA LEU A 42 16.25 4.26 3.26
C LEU A 42 16.79 2.97 3.90
N LEU A 43 16.31 1.79 3.47
CA LEU A 43 16.78 0.49 3.95
C LEU A 43 18.09 0.03 3.28
N ILE A 44 18.25 0.29 1.98
CA ILE A 44 19.47 -0.08 1.23
C ILE A 44 20.68 0.74 1.72
N LEU A 45 20.47 2.03 2.02
CA LEU A 45 21.53 2.87 2.60
C LEU A 45 22.03 2.31 3.93
N THR A 46 21.16 1.70 4.74
CA THR A 46 21.56 1.07 6.00
C THR A 46 22.31 -0.26 5.83
N ASP A 47 21.96 -1.08 4.83
CA ASP A 47 22.66 -2.35 4.56
C ASP A 47 24.09 -2.13 4.02
N PHE A 48 24.28 -1.13 3.16
CA PHE A 48 25.59 -0.84 2.56
C PHE A 48 26.58 -0.27 3.60
N LEU A 49 26.11 0.57 4.53
CA LEU A 49 26.96 1.18 5.56
C LEU A 49 27.34 0.22 6.71
N MET A 50 26.55 -0.85 6.95
CA MET A 50 26.88 -1.88 7.93
C MET A 50 28.13 -2.70 7.56
N THR A 51 28.52 -2.73 6.27
CA THR A 51 29.70 -3.47 5.81
C THR A 51 31.02 -2.70 6.05
N PHE A 52 30.98 -1.39 6.32
CA PHE A 52 32.18 -0.52 6.24
C PHE A 52 32.63 0.20 7.53
N SER A 53 32.14 -0.20 8.72
CA SER A 53 32.57 0.22 10.08
C SER A 53 31.65 1.18 10.83
N MET A 54 31.35 0.79 12.08
CA MET A 54 31.34 1.60 13.30
C MET A 54 31.03 3.11 13.15
N HIS A 55 29.78 3.48 12.87
CA HIS A 55 29.28 4.83 13.14
C HIS A 55 27.84 4.83 13.63
N LEU A 56 27.68 4.79 14.96
CA LEU A 56 26.41 4.72 15.70
C LEU A 56 25.56 6.02 15.66
N ILE A 57 25.89 7.00 14.81
CA ILE A 57 25.31 8.35 14.93
C ILE A 57 24.29 8.69 13.83
N SER A 58 24.21 7.93 12.72
CA SER A 58 23.35 8.31 11.58
C SER A 58 22.18 7.37 11.24
N HIS A 59 21.73 6.49 12.15
CA HIS A 59 20.62 5.56 11.86
C HIS A 59 19.25 6.00 12.41
N ARG A 60 19.22 6.96 13.35
CA ARG A 60 17.96 7.48 13.91
C ARG A 60 17.17 8.35 12.91
N GLY A 61 17.88 9.02 11.99
CA GLY A 61 17.26 9.79 10.92
C GLY A 61 16.46 8.91 9.96
N ASP A 62 17.06 7.79 9.55
CA ASP A 62 16.50 6.89 8.54
C ASP A 62 15.24 6.18 9.02
N LEU A 63 15.23 5.68 10.26
CA LEU A 63 14.03 5.06 10.85
C LEU A 63 12.90 6.05 11.10
N THR A 64 13.22 7.29 11.48
CA THR A 64 12.22 8.34 11.68
C THR A 64 11.58 8.73 10.35
N GLN A 65 12.39 8.87 9.29
CA GLN A 65 11.91 9.12 7.93
C GLN A 65 11.10 7.93 7.40
N LEU A 66 11.56 6.70 7.63
CA LEU A 66 10.84 5.49 7.26
C LEU A 66 9.45 5.42 7.92
N ALA A 67 9.35 5.79 9.19
CA ALA A 67 8.07 5.90 9.88
C ALA A 67 7.17 7.01 9.32
N ALA A 68 7.75 8.13 8.89
CA ALA A 68 7.01 9.24 8.27
C ALA A 68 6.44 8.84 6.91
N GLU A 69 7.24 8.20 6.06
CA GLU A 69 6.81 7.65 4.77
C GLU A 69 5.73 6.58 4.96
N ALA A 70 5.88 5.72 5.97
CA ALA A 70 4.88 4.70 6.29
C ALA A 70 3.55 5.33 6.72
N SER A 71 3.59 6.36 7.56
CA SER A 71 2.39 7.11 7.94
C SER A 71 1.75 7.84 6.76
N TYR A 72 2.56 8.37 5.83
CA TYR A 72 2.05 9.01 4.62
C TYR A 72 1.28 8.03 3.75
N LEU A 73 1.87 6.88 3.42
CA LEU A 73 1.21 5.84 2.62
C LEU A 73 0.01 5.20 3.34
N GLN A 74 0.10 5.00 4.66
CA GLN A 74 -0.99 4.49 5.48
C GLN A 74 -2.29 5.29 5.30
N ARG A 75 -2.18 6.63 5.28
CA ARG A 75 -3.34 7.53 5.10
C ARG A 75 -3.96 7.39 3.72
N TRP A 76 -3.13 7.27 2.68
CA TRP A 76 -3.59 7.05 1.32
C TRP A 76 -4.23 5.68 1.14
N ALA A 77 -3.65 4.64 1.74
CA ALA A 77 -4.22 3.29 1.75
C ALA A 77 -5.58 3.25 2.46
N ALA A 78 -5.72 3.95 3.58
CA ALA A 78 -7.01 4.05 4.29
C ALA A 78 -8.10 4.69 3.43
N ARG A 79 -7.75 5.76 2.67
CA ARG A 79 -8.71 6.47 1.81
C ARG A 79 -9.29 5.62 0.69
N LEU A 80 -8.54 4.63 0.19
CA LEU A 80 -9.00 3.71 -0.87
C LEU A 80 -9.39 2.33 -0.35
N GLY A 81 -9.43 2.15 0.97
CA GLY A 81 -9.77 0.86 1.55
C GLY A 81 -8.70 -0.23 1.33
N ALA A 82 -7.44 0.12 1.00
CA ALA A 82 -6.35 -0.84 0.81
C ALA A 82 -5.85 -1.39 2.16
N MET A 83 -6.68 -2.22 2.80
CA MET A 83 -6.54 -2.64 4.20
C MET A 83 -5.20 -3.33 4.50
N ARG A 84 -4.71 -4.16 3.58
CA ARG A 84 -3.45 -4.89 3.78
C ARG A 84 -2.22 -3.99 3.66
N VAL A 85 -2.25 -3.01 2.75
CA VAL A 85 -1.22 -1.96 2.64
C VAL A 85 -1.26 -1.09 3.90
N HIS A 86 -2.45 -0.68 4.33
CA HIS A 86 -2.66 0.10 5.56
C HIS A 86 -2.08 -0.60 6.79
N ALA A 87 -2.40 -1.89 6.98
CA ALA A 87 -1.89 -2.67 8.11
C ALA A 87 -0.36 -2.79 8.09
N LEU A 88 0.24 -3.08 6.94
CA LEU A 88 1.69 -3.18 6.80
C LEU A 88 2.39 -1.84 7.06
N CYS A 89 1.88 -0.74 6.53
CA CYS A 89 2.40 0.60 6.83
C CYS A 89 2.29 0.93 8.32
N THR A 90 1.21 0.52 8.98
CA THR A 90 1.05 0.70 10.43
C THR A 90 2.12 -0.06 11.21
N GLN A 91 2.36 -1.32 10.85
CA GLN A 91 3.39 -2.15 11.50
C GLN A 91 4.80 -1.58 11.28
N ILE A 92 5.13 -1.17 10.06
CA ILE A 92 6.42 -0.54 9.72
C ILE A 92 6.59 0.74 10.54
N MET A 93 5.58 1.62 10.55
CA MET A 93 5.63 2.86 11.33
C MET A 93 5.88 2.61 12.83
N VAL A 94 5.15 1.66 13.42
CA VAL A 94 5.29 1.34 14.85
C VAL A 94 6.67 0.77 15.14
N GLN A 95 7.12 -0.23 14.37
CA GLN A 95 8.42 -0.86 14.56
C GLN A 95 9.58 0.11 14.34
N SER A 96 9.53 0.95 13.31
CA SER A 96 10.56 1.96 13.08
C SER A 96 10.68 2.95 14.23
N ARG A 97 9.57 3.28 14.92
CA ARG A 97 9.58 4.15 16.10
C ARG A 97 10.04 3.43 17.37
N SER A 98 9.74 2.15 17.51
CA SER A 98 10.11 1.34 18.69
C SER A 98 11.48 0.68 18.57
N ASN A 99 12.22 0.91 17.49
CA ASN A 99 13.52 0.28 17.21
C ASN A 99 14.71 1.28 17.28
N PRO A 100 14.98 1.93 18.44
CA PRO A 100 16.03 2.94 18.56
C PRO A 100 17.46 2.39 18.41
N LEU A 101 17.63 1.07 18.49
CA LEU A 101 18.91 0.36 18.40
C LEU A 101 19.09 -0.39 17.06
N ASN A 102 18.16 -0.22 16.12
CA ASN A 102 18.20 -0.83 14.79
C ASN A 102 18.27 -2.38 14.76
N HIS A 103 17.84 -3.06 15.83
CA HIS A 103 17.93 -4.51 15.98
C HIS A 103 16.85 -5.28 15.19
N GLU A 104 15.75 -4.63 14.82
CA GLU A 104 14.67 -5.21 14.00
C GLU A 104 14.76 -4.81 12.52
N GLN A 105 15.88 -4.24 12.06
CA GLN A 105 16.00 -3.67 10.71
C GLN A 105 15.68 -4.67 9.61
N ASP A 106 16.20 -5.90 9.70
CA ASP A 106 15.92 -6.96 8.72
C ASP A 106 14.43 -7.31 8.65
N GLN A 107 13.75 -7.30 9.80
CA GLN A 107 12.31 -7.58 9.87
C GLN A 107 11.51 -6.44 9.25
N ILE A 108 11.92 -5.19 9.48
CA ILE A 108 11.32 -4.00 8.85
C ILE A 108 11.53 -4.06 7.33
N GLY A 109 12.73 -4.45 6.87
CA GLY A 109 13.04 -4.65 5.46
C GLY A 109 12.16 -5.72 4.80
N CYS A 110 12.00 -6.87 5.44
CA CYS A 110 11.08 -7.92 4.99
C CYS A 110 9.64 -7.40 4.86
N LYS A 111 9.19 -6.55 5.79
CA LYS A 111 7.85 -5.94 5.73
C LYS A 111 7.71 -4.92 4.60
N VAL A 112 8.73 -4.13 4.30
CA VAL A 112 8.73 -3.22 3.14
C VAL A 112 8.69 -3.99 1.82
N MET A 113 9.40 -5.12 1.72
CA MET A 113 9.30 -6.02 0.55
C MET A 113 7.88 -6.59 0.40
N LEU A 114 7.28 -7.03 1.51
CA LEU A 114 5.91 -7.53 1.51
C LEU A 114 4.91 -6.42 1.16
N LEU A 115 5.11 -5.21 1.67
CA LEU A 115 4.32 -4.01 1.36
C LEU A 115 4.32 -3.74 -0.15
N ASN A 116 5.47 -3.83 -0.81
CA ASN A 116 5.58 -3.65 -2.26
C ASN A 116 4.70 -4.67 -3.02
N ARG A 117 4.76 -5.94 -2.63
CA ARG A 117 3.93 -7.00 -3.23
C ARG A 117 2.44 -6.77 -3.01
N GLN A 118 2.05 -6.38 -1.80
CA GLN A 118 0.63 -6.11 -1.49
C GLN A 118 0.12 -4.85 -2.18
N ASN A 119 0.96 -3.83 -2.33
CA ASN A 119 0.62 -2.62 -3.07
C ASN A 119 0.45 -2.90 -4.57
N ALA A 120 1.29 -3.75 -5.16
CA ALA A 120 1.13 -4.19 -6.55
C ALA A 120 -0.21 -4.91 -6.76
N ARG A 121 -0.57 -5.84 -5.86
CA ARG A 121 -1.87 -6.52 -5.89
C ARG A 121 -3.04 -5.54 -5.74
N ALA A 122 -2.97 -4.60 -4.80
CA ALA A 122 -3.99 -3.57 -4.63
C ALA A 122 -4.15 -2.70 -5.89
N ASN A 123 -3.04 -2.25 -6.49
CA ASN A 123 -3.08 -1.47 -7.73
C ASN A 123 -3.65 -2.28 -8.91
N GLN A 124 -3.39 -3.58 -8.99
CA GLN A 124 -4.01 -4.46 -10.00
C GLN A 124 -5.52 -4.56 -9.78
N SER A 125 -5.97 -4.80 -8.54
CA SER A 125 -7.40 -4.84 -8.22
C SER A 125 -8.09 -3.50 -8.51
N LEU A 126 -7.44 -2.36 -8.20
CA LEU A 126 -7.98 -1.04 -8.52
C LEU A 126 -8.06 -0.78 -10.03
N GLN A 127 -7.11 -1.30 -10.83
CA GLN A 127 -7.18 -1.20 -12.30
C GLN A 127 -8.29 -2.08 -12.89
N GLN A 128 -8.55 -3.25 -12.29
CA GLN A 128 -9.62 -4.14 -12.73
C GLN A 128 -11.00 -3.49 -12.59
N ILE A 129 -11.21 -2.62 -11.59
CA ILE A 129 -12.46 -1.86 -11.41
C ILE A 129 -12.82 -1.06 -12.67
N PHE A 130 -11.83 -0.50 -13.37
CA PHE A 130 -12.04 0.27 -14.60
C PHE A 130 -12.11 -0.60 -15.85
N LEU A 131 -11.38 -1.72 -15.87
CA LEU A 131 -11.38 -2.64 -17.02
C LEU A 131 -12.66 -3.49 -17.09
N SER A 132 -13.37 -3.67 -15.97
CA SER A 132 -14.68 -4.32 -15.95
C SER A 132 -15.82 -3.49 -16.57
N ASP A 133 -15.53 -2.30 -17.11
CA ASP A 133 -16.52 -1.46 -17.78
C ASP A 133 -16.26 -1.30 -19.30
N PRO A 134 -16.56 -2.31 -20.14
CA PRO A 134 -16.67 -2.12 -21.57
C PRO A 134 -18.13 -1.88 -21.93
N LYS A 135 -18.64 -0.64 -21.82
CA LYS A 135 -19.93 -0.24 -22.43
C LYS A 135 -21.02 -1.32 -22.35
N VAL A 136 -21.48 -1.69 -21.16
CA VAL A 136 -22.69 -2.52 -21.05
C VAL A 136 -23.79 -1.65 -20.48
N GLU A 137 -24.71 -1.29 -21.37
CA GLU A 137 -26.01 -0.74 -21.03
C GLU A 137 -26.63 -1.46 -19.83
N THR A 138 -27.43 -0.70 -19.08
CA THR A 138 -28.39 -1.13 -18.05
C THR A 138 -27.86 -1.24 -16.62
N LYS A 139 -28.14 -0.16 -15.88
CA LYS A 139 -28.71 -0.13 -14.53
C LYS A 139 -28.64 -1.45 -13.75
N ALA A 140 -27.89 -1.35 -12.64
CA ALA A 140 -27.79 -2.30 -11.52
C ALA A 140 -26.80 -3.44 -11.72
N LEU A 141 -25.53 -3.29 -11.33
CA LEU A 141 -24.67 -4.46 -11.03
C LEU A 141 -23.34 -4.15 -10.29
N ILE A 142 -23.25 -3.10 -9.47
CA ILE A 142 -22.02 -2.86 -8.67
C ILE A 142 -21.73 -4.00 -7.66
N PRO A 143 -22.73 -4.62 -6.99
CA PRO A 143 -22.46 -5.72 -6.06
C PRO A 143 -21.92 -6.97 -6.75
N GLU A 144 -22.41 -7.31 -7.95
CA GLU A 144 -22.03 -8.55 -8.64
C GLU A 144 -20.68 -8.44 -9.37
N ALA A 145 -20.34 -7.28 -9.94
CA ALA A 145 -19.02 -7.07 -10.55
C ALA A 145 -17.90 -7.14 -9.49
N VAL A 146 -18.14 -6.56 -8.30
CA VAL A 146 -17.22 -6.65 -7.16
C VAL A 146 -17.11 -8.10 -6.67
N ASN A 147 -18.21 -8.85 -6.63
CA ASN A 147 -18.21 -10.26 -6.23
C ASN A 147 -17.48 -11.15 -7.24
N ALA A 148 -17.67 -10.93 -8.54
CA ALA A 148 -17.01 -11.67 -9.60
C ALA A 148 -15.48 -11.44 -9.61
N ALA A 149 -15.03 -10.20 -9.39
CA ALA A 149 -13.61 -9.89 -9.27
C ALA A 149 -12.97 -10.52 -8.03
N LEU A 150 -13.69 -10.55 -6.89
CA LEU A 150 -13.26 -11.25 -5.67
C LEU A 150 -13.16 -12.77 -5.86
N ILE A 151 -14.09 -13.37 -6.60
CA ILE A 151 -14.08 -14.81 -6.91
C ILE A 151 -12.89 -15.15 -7.81
N LEU A 152 -12.63 -14.39 -8.88
CA LEU A 152 -11.50 -14.62 -9.77
C LEU A 152 -10.15 -14.47 -9.07
N LEU A 153 -10.04 -13.58 -8.08
CA LEU A 153 -8.83 -13.43 -7.26
C LEU A 153 -8.65 -14.56 -6.24
N MET A 154 -9.73 -15.24 -5.80
CA MET A 154 -9.65 -16.40 -4.91
C MET A 154 -9.21 -17.69 -5.61
N TYR A 155 -9.45 -17.83 -6.92
CA TYR A 155 -9.05 -19.01 -7.71
C TYR A 155 -7.62 -18.95 -8.27
N MET A 156 -6.89 -17.85 -8.06
CA MET A 156 -5.50 -17.68 -8.51
C MET A 156 -4.44 -17.98 -7.41
N ASP A 157 -4.88 -18.42 -6.22
CA ASP A 157 -4.03 -18.78 -5.07
C ASP A 157 -3.97 -20.32 -4.83
N THR A 158 -4.15 -21.15 -5.88
CA THR A 158 -3.75 -22.58 -5.90
C THR A 158 -2.52 -22.78 -6.76
#